data_AF-A0A6N4Q6L3-F1
#
_entry.id   AF-A0A6N4Q6L3-F1
#
_cell.length_a   1.000
_cell.length_b   1.000
_cell.length_c   1.000
_cell.angle_alpha   90.00
_cell.angle_beta   90.00
_cell.angle_gamma   90.00
#
_symmetry.space_group_name_H-M   'P 1'
#
loop_
_entity.id
_entity.type
_entity.pdbx_description
1 polymer ?
#
loop_
_entity_poly.entity_id
_entity_poly.type
_entity_poly.pdbx_seq_one_letter_code
_entity_poly.pdbx_strand_id
1 'polypeptide(L)'
;MPHENGRIYGSFKKICIPEPELKLEAKSILPNLISLKSDWETAQISDSQLTFQLVLLYLERRVKKHPFLRMGKPLPSRNQSKDFLEVVRFYGMPDTVRFALWKWHIGEWDIRLIDYNPSSLEMLESQSRGYRYSTISWEHAMEGSLVEDKRDAFEHLLHDLAHAYMFFREDYDYEGQKQFFKEMMMDYPKYESVLNTNSIFREKFDYCISDMNSHPAHLSSYWNAIRREAGIPVDQTLRV
;
A
#
# COMPACT_ATOMS: atom_id res chain seq x y z
N MET A 1 -11.98 -8.60 1.83
CA MET A 1 -11.50 -8.87 0.46
C MET A 1 -12.35 -8.05 -0.48
N PRO A 2 -11.76 -7.21 -1.33
CA PRO A 2 -12.56 -6.35 -2.17
C PRO A 2 -13.35 -7.17 -3.18
N HIS A 3 -12.80 -8.24 -3.77
CA HIS A 3 -13.59 -9.18 -4.56
C HIS A 3 -13.94 -10.42 -3.73
N GLU A 4 -15.21 -10.55 -3.32
CA GLU A 4 -15.68 -11.73 -2.58
C GLU A 4 -17.06 -12.14 -3.09
N ASN A 5 -17.17 -13.35 -3.65
CA ASN A 5 -18.42 -13.88 -4.22
C ASN A 5 -19.08 -12.95 -5.26
N GLY A 6 -18.24 -12.30 -6.11
CA GLY A 6 -18.70 -11.35 -7.13
C GLY A 6 -19.16 -9.99 -6.59
N ARG A 7 -18.96 -9.70 -5.29
CA ARG A 7 -19.25 -8.39 -4.68
C ARG A 7 -17.97 -7.63 -4.41
N ILE A 8 -18.08 -6.29 -4.52
CA ILE A 8 -16.99 -5.34 -4.29
C ILE A 8 -17.11 -4.71 -2.90
N TYR A 9 -16.09 -4.86 -2.05
CA TYR A 9 -16.01 -4.29 -0.70
C TYR A 9 -14.79 -3.39 -0.50
N GLY A 10 -14.67 -2.76 0.68
CA GLY A 10 -13.49 -1.99 1.07
C GLY A 10 -13.54 -0.50 0.72
N SER A 11 -12.44 0.18 1.05
CA SER A 11 -12.29 1.64 0.95
C SER A 11 -12.31 2.15 -0.49
N PHE A 12 -11.93 1.30 -1.46
CA PHE A 12 -11.82 1.64 -2.88
C PHE A 12 -12.98 1.13 -3.73
N LYS A 13 -14.04 0.57 -3.13
CA LYS A 13 -15.15 -0.08 -3.84
C LYS A 13 -15.82 0.76 -4.95
N LYS A 14 -15.72 2.10 -4.90
CA LYS A 14 -16.30 3.01 -5.88
C LYS A 14 -15.51 3.07 -7.20
N ILE A 15 -14.28 2.56 -7.19
CA ILE A 15 -13.34 2.59 -8.32
C ILE A 15 -12.80 1.19 -8.67
N CYS A 16 -13.26 0.14 -7.99
CA CYS A 16 -13.03 -1.23 -8.45
C CYS A 16 -14.08 -1.60 -9.50
N ILE A 17 -13.71 -2.48 -10.42
CA ILE A 17 -14.59 -3.01 -11.47
C ILE A 17 -14.74 -4.52 -11.31
N PRO A 18 -15.81 -5.15 -11.81
CA PRO A 18 -15.96 -6.60 -11.78
C PRO A 18 -14.80 -7.32 -12.48
N GLU A 19 -14.43 -8.51 -12.00
CA GLU A 19 -13.34 -9.32 -12.57
C GLU A 19 -13.47 -9.57 -14.08
N PRO A 20 -14.66 -9.86 -14.65
CA PRO A 20 -14.81 -10.00 -16.10
C PRO A 20 -14.44 -8.75 -16.91
N GLU A 21 -14.50 -7.56 -16.30
CA GLU A 21 -14.15 -6.29 -16.93
C GLU A 21 -12.65 -5.99 -16.89
N LEU A 22 -11.88 -6.63 -16.00
CA LEU A 22 -10.44 -6.39 -15.84
C LEU A 22 -9.68 -6.68 -17.14
N LYS A 23 -9.97 -7.81 -17.81
CA LYS A 23 -9.34 -8.15 -19.10
C LYS A 23 -9.62 -7.14 -20.20
N LEU A 24 -10.83 -6.58 -20.22
CA LEU A 24 -11.23 -5.56 -21.20
C LEU A 24 -10.55 -4.23 -20.92
N GLU A 25 -10.42 -3.86 -19.64
CA GLU A 25 -9.64 -2.70 -19.21
C GLU A 25 -8.18 -2.84 -19.59
N ALA A 26 -7.54 -3.94 -19.18
CA ALA A 26 -6.12 -4.22 -19.43
C ALA A 26 -5.79 -4.14 -20.92
N LYS A 27 -6.59 -4.79 -21.79
CA LYS A 27 -6.41 -4.70 -23.26
C LYS A 27 -6.49 -3.26 -23.77
N SER A 28 -7.37 -2.43 -23.20
CA SER A 28 -7.56 -1.04 -23.63
C SER A 28 -6.43 -0.11 -23.21
N ILE A 29 -5.77 -0.37 -22.07
CA ILE A 29 -4.71 0.47 -21.52
C ILE A 29 -3.31 -0.14 -21.69
N LEU A 30 -3.21 -1.34 -22.26
CA LEU A 30 -1.95 -2.07 -22.44
C LEU A 30 -0.85 -1.23 -23.10
N PRO A 31 -1.09 -0.45 -24.17
CA PRO A 31 -0.05 0.41 -24.74
C PRO A 31 0.49 1.44 -23.74
N ASN A 32 -0.39 1.99 -22.89
CA ASN A 32 0.02 2.92 -21.83
C ASN A 32 0.85 2.22 -20.76
N LEU A 33 0.44 1.01 -20.33
CA LEU A 33 1.17 0.23 -19.34
C LEU A 33 2.58 -0.15 -19.84
N ILE A 34 2.70 -0.58 -21.10
CA ILE A 34 4.00 -0.92 -21.72
C ILE A 34 4.91 0.32 -21.77
N SER A 35 4.38 1.47 -22.19
CA SER A 35 5.14 2.72 -22.24
C SER A 35 5.61 3.13 -20.84
N LEU A 36 4.71 3.15 -19.86
CA LEU A 36 5.02 3.53 -18.49
C LEU A 36 6.05 2.59 -17.83
N LYS A 37 5.92 1.28 -18.07
CA LYS A 37 6.88 0.29 -17.60
C LYS A 37 8.26 0.55 -18.20
N SER A 38 8.34 0.75 -19.51
CA SER A 38 9.59 1.06 -20.20
C SER A 38 10.24 2.35 -19.69
N ASP A 39 9.46 3.42 -19.50
CA ASP A 39 9.97 4.70 -18.99
C ASP A 39 10.52 4.55 -17.56
N TRP A 40 9.88 3.71 -16.73
CA TRP A 40 10.34 3.41 -15.38
C TRP A 40 11.59 2.53 -15.34
N GLU A 41 11.61 1.43 -16.11
CA GLU A 41 12.78 0.52 -16.22
C GLU A 41 14.02 1.24 -16.77
N THR A 42 13.81 2.26 -17.62
CA THR A 42 14.90 3.11 -18.16
C THR A 42 15.18 4.36 -17.32
N ALA A 43 14.56 4.47 -16.13
CA ALA A 43 14.71 5.58 -15.19
C ALA A 43 14.40 6.98 -15.77
N GLN A 44 13.57 7.05 -16.81
CA GLN A 44 13.07 8.33 -17.37
C GLN A 44 12.03 8.98 -16.45
N ILE A 45 11.30 8.17 -15.68
CA ILE A 45 10.37 8.62 -14.65
C ILE A 45 10.71 7.97 -13.31
N SER A 46 10.50 8.71 -12.22
CA SER A 46 10.67 8.19 -10.86
C SER A 46 9.51 7.28 -10.45
N ASP A 47 9.71 6.50 -9.39
CA ASP A 47 8.68 5.67 -8.76
C ASP A 47 7.39 6.45 -8.44
N SER A 48 7.53 7.63 -7.80
CA SER A 48 6.39 8.46 -7.44
C SER A 48 5.66 9.01 -8.67
N GLN A 49 6.41 9.34 -9.73
CA GLN A 49 5.84 9.80 -10.99
C GLN A 49 5.11 8.68 -11.73
N LEU A 50 5.70 7.49 -11.82
CA LEU A 50 5.05 6.31 -12.40
C LEU A 50 3.74 6.01 -11.66
N THR A 51 3.80 5.97 -10.32
CA THR A 51 2.62 5.68 -9.49
C THR A 51 1.51 6.70 -9.71
N PHE A 52 1.86 7.99 -9.79
CA PHE A 52 0.89 9.04 -10.12
C PHE A 52 0.26 8.85 -11.51
N GLN A 53 1.05 8.50 -12.53
CA GLN A 53 0.53 8.24 -13.88
C GLN A 53 -0.39 7.01 -13.91
N LEU A 54 -0.07 5.95 -13.18
CA LEU A 54 -0.94 4.77 -13.04
C LEU A 54 -2.27 5.17 -12.39
N VAL A 55 -2.24 5.96 -11.32
CA VAL A 55 -3.46 6.46 -10.65
C VAL A 55 -4.33 7.25 -11.61
N LEU A 56 -3.76 8.16 -12.40
CA LEU A 56 -4.51 8.91 -13.40
C LEU A 56 -5.10 7.99 -14.48
N LEU A 57 -4.28 7.09 -15.04
CA LEU A 57 -4.68 6.17 -16.10
C LEU A 57 -5.91 5.33 -15.70
N TYR A 58 -5.85 4.66 -14.55
CA TYR A 58 -6.94 3.82 -14.07
C TYR A 58 -8.16 4.66 -13.63
N LEU A 59 -7.94 5.76 -12.90
CA LEU A 59 -9.05 6.57 -12.40
C LEU A 59 -9.87 7.20 -13.53
N GLU A 60 -9.20 7.74 -14.54
CA GLU A 60 -9.86 8.34 -15.70
C GLU A 60 -10.59 7.27 -16.53
N ARG A 61 -10.00 6.07 -16.64
CA ARG A 61 -10.63 4.94 -17.33
C ARG A 61 -11.92 4.47 -16.64
N ARG A 62 -11.88 4.32 -15.32
CA ARG A 62 -12.98 3.74 -14.53
C ARG A 62 -14.10 4.74 -14.22
N VAL A 63 -13.77 6.00 -13.94
CA VAL A 63 -14.77 7.02 -13.53
C VAL A 63 -15.31 7.83 -14.72
N LYS A 64 -14.55 7.96 -15.82
CA LYS A 64 -14.89 8.64 -17.10
C LYS A 64 -15.29 10.12 -17.00
N LYS A 65 -16.40 10.44 -16.33
CA LYS A 65 -17.00 11.80 -16.33
C LYS A 65 -16.37 12.74 -15.32
N HIS A 66 -16.12 12.28 -14.09
CA HIS A 66 -15.65 13.13 -13.00
C HIS A 66 -14.63 12.40 -12.09
N PRO A 67 -13.43 12.10 -12.61
CA PRO A 67 -12.37 11.44 -11.82
C PRO A 67 -11.90 12.27 -10.61
N PHE A 68 -12.17 13.57 -10.62
CA PHE A 68 -11.74 14.51 -9.57
C PHE A 68 -12.96 15.18 -8.92
N LEU A 69 -12.85 15.45 -7.62
CA LEU A 69 -13.87 16.24 -6.90
C LEU A 69 -13.83 17.69 -7.37
N ARG A 70 -15.01 18.35 -7.43
CA ARG A 70 -15.12 19.74 -7.91
C ARG A 70 -14.38 20.69 -6.96
N MET A 71 -13.42 21.43 -7.50
CA MET A 71 -12.56 22.36 -6.75
C MET A 71 -13.04 23.83 -6.78
N GLY A 72 -14.10 24.14 -7.53
CA GLY A 72 -14.56 25.51 -7.76
C GLY A 72 -13.58 26.39 -8.57
N LYS A 73 -12.47 25.82 -9.02
CA LYS A 73 -11.41 26.43 -9.83
C LYS A 73 -10.99 25.46 -10.95
N PRO A 74 -10.34 25.93 -12.04
CA PRO A 74 -9.74 25.06 -13.03
C PRO A 74 -8.76 24.08 -12.38
N LEU A 75 -8.70 22.85 -12.90
CA LEU A 75 -7.73 21.86 -12.43
C LEU A 75 -6.31 22.31 -12.81
N PRO A 76 -5.32 22.17 -11.91
CA PRO A 76 -3.91 22.32 -12.26
C PRO A 76 -3.51 21.40 -13.42
N SER A 77 -2.39 21.70 -14.06
CA SER A 77 -1.83 20.83 -15.09
C SER A 77 -1.47 19.47 -14.50
N ARG A 78 -1.84 18.38 -15.18
CA ARG A 78 -1.44 17.01 -14.81
C ARG A 78 0.07 16.79 -14.91
N ASN A 79 0.77 17.62 -15.70
CA ASN A 79 2.22 17.57 -15.81
C ASN A 79 2.92 18.24 -14.62
N GLN A 80 2.17 18.97 -13.78
CA GLN A 80 2.61 19.55 -12.52
C GLN A 80 2.05 18.71 -11.36
N SER A 81 2.53 17.47 -11.29
CA SER A 81 2.14 16.44 -10.30
C SER A 81 2.10 16.97 -8.87
N LYS A 82 3.07 17.78 -8.44
CA LYS A 82 3.09 18.39 -7.10
C LYS A 82 1.85 19.26 -6.84
N ASP A 83 1.61 20.26 -7.69
CA ASP A 83 0.51 21.20 -7.54
C ASP A 83 -0.85 20.49 -7.69
N PHE A 84 -0.89 19.51 -8.58
CA PHE A 84 -2.07 18.67 -8.78
C PHE A 84 -2.40 17.87 -7.52
N LEU A 85 -1.42 17.15 -6.99
CA LEU A 85 -1.60 16.30 -5.81
C LEU A 85 -1.88 17.12 -4.56
N GLU A 86 -1.37 18.35 -4.43
CA GLU A 86 -1.65 19.21 -3.26
C GLU A 86 -3.15 19.52 -3.12
N VAL A 87 -3.80 19.89 -4.23
CA VAL A 87 -5.16 20.43 -4.18
C VAL A 87 -6.23 19.46 -4.69
N VAL A 88 -5.93 18.63 -5.69
CA VAL A 88 -6.96 17.83 -6.37
C VAL A 88 -7.27 16.55 -5.60
N ARG A 89 -8.55 16.38 -5.25
CA ARG A 89 -9.06 15.16 -4.59
C ARG A 89 -9.60 14.17 -5.62
N PHE A 90 -9.29 12.89 -5.42
CA PHE A 90 -9.73 11.80 -6.29
C PHE A 90 -11.13 11.32 -5.92
N TYR A 91 -11.98 11.11 -6.92
CA TYR A 91 -13.29 10.52 -6.70
C TYR A 91 -13.15 9.06 -6.27
N GLY A 92 -13.88 8.67 -5.22
CA GLY A 92 -13.98 7.27 -4.81
C GLY A 92 -12.74 6.69 -4.12
N MET A 93 -11.73 7.51 -3.82
CA MET A 93 -10.57 7.15 -3.01
C MET A 93 -10.55 7.95 -1.70
N PRO A 94 -10.14 7.35 -0.57
CA PRO A 94 -9.75 8.11 0.62
C PRO A 94 -8.59 9.06 0.34
N ASP A 95 -8.51 10.16 1.09
CA ASP A 95 -7.45 11.16 0.91
C ASP A 95 -6.04 10.64 1.26
N THR A 96 -5.97 9.50 1.95
CA THR A 96 -4.73 8.83 2.36
C THR A 96 -3.81 8.55 1.17
N VAL A 97 -4.37 8.04 0.06
CA VAL A 97 -3.62 7.74 -1.16
C VAL A 97 -3.02 9.00 -1.77
N ARG A 98 -3.84 10.04 -1.98
CA ARG A 98 -3.37 11.31 -2.57
C ARG A 98 -2.31 11.94 -1.67
N PHE A 99 -2.53 11.95 -0.36
CA PHE A 99 -1.60 12.56 0.58
C PHE A 99 -0.25 11.81 0.60
N ALA A 100 -0.27 10.47 0.60
CA ALA A 100 0.94 9.66 0.48
C ALA A 100 1.69 9.95 -0.81
N LEU A 101 1.00 9.98 -1.95
CA LEU A 101 1.61 10.33 -3.23
C LEU A 101 2.19 11.74 -3.23
N TRP A 102 1.50 12.70 -2.64
CA TRP A 102 1.99 14.08 -2.55
C TRP A 102 3.29 14.16 -1.76
N LYS A 103 3.31 13.59 -0.55
CA LYS A 103 4.48 13.57 0.33
C LYS A 103 5.65 12.78 -0.25
N TRP A 104 5.37 11.69 -0.94
CA TRP A 104 6.36 10.94 -1.71
C TRP A 104 6.96 11.80 -2.84
N HIS A 105 6.12 12.47 -3.61
CA HIS A 105 6.53 13.22 -4.78
C HIS A 105 7.41 14.42 -4.45
N ILE A 106 7.23 15.01 -3.26
CA ILE A 106 8.08 16.11 -2.77
C ILE A 106 9.29 15.62 -1.95
N GLY A 107 9.48 14.30 -1.83
CA GLY A 107 10.63 13.69 -1.15
C GLY A 107 10.56 13.71 0.38
N GLU A 108 9.40 14.00 0.98
CA GLU A 108 9.25 13.98 2.43
C GLU A 108 9.07 12.56 2.99
N TRP A 109 8.42 11.66 2.24
CA TRP A 109 8.19 10.28 2.65
C TRP A 109 8.98 9.30 1.76
N ASP A 110 9.79 8.44 2.37
CA ASP A 110 10.58 7.39 1.69
C ASP A 110 9.68 6.19 1.36
N ILE A 111 8.93 6.32 0.27
CA ILE A 111 8.18 5.23 -0.34
C ILE A 111 8.99 4.73 -1.54
N ARG A 112 9.02 3.41 -1.75
CA ARG A 112 9.77 2.79 -2.84
C ARG A 112 8.85 1.89 -3.65
N LEU A 113 8.84 2.07 -4.97
CA LEU A 113 8.04 1.21 -5.84
C LEU A 113 8.82 -0.08 -6.11
N ILE A 114 8.15 -1.21 -5.96
CA ILE A 114 8.66 -2.53 -6.35
C ILE A 114 7.64 -3.24 -7.25
N ASP A 115 8.12 -4.19 -8.05
CA ASP A 115 7.32 -4.94 -9.00
C ASP A 115 7.16 -6.43 -8.65
N TYR A 116 7.47 -6.78 -7.40
CA TYR A 116 7.29 -8.09 -6.82
C TYR A 116 6.57 -7.96 -5.48
N ASN A 117 5.86 -9.01 -5.06
CA ASN A 117 5.21 -9.03 -3.75
C ASN A 117 6.27 -9.27 -2.66
N PRO A 118 6.52 -8.32 -1.75
CA PRO A 118 7.50 -8.50 -0.69
C PRO A 118 6.96 -9.51 0.34
N SER A 119 7.86 -10.34 0.87
CA SER A 119 7.53 -11.14 2.05
C SER A 119 7.29 -10.26 3.28
N SER A 120 6.58 -10.80 4.28
CA SER A 120 6.37 -10.11 5.55
C SER A 120 7.69 -9.70 6.21
N LEU A 121 8.74 -10.53 6.06
CA LEU A 121 10.08 -10.24 6.58
C LEU A 121 10.77 -9.09 5.82
N GLU A 122 10.65 -9.03 4.49
CA GLU A 122 11.17 -7.88 3.72
C GLU A 122 10.43 -6.59 4.07
N MET A 123 9.12 -6.66 4.28
CA MET A 123 8.34 -5.52 4.75
C MET A 123 8.75 -5.09 6.17
N LEU A 124 9.00 -6.03 7.08
CA LEU A 124 9.56 -5.74 8.41
C LEU A 124 10.91 -5.03 8.31
N GLU A 125 11.81 -5.53 7.47
CA GLU A 125 13.12 -4.94 7.25
C GLU A 125 12.99 -3.51 6.72
N SER A 126 12.13 -3.27 5.73
CA SER A 126 11.92 -1.92 5.18
C SER A 126 11.46 -0.92 6.24
N GLN A 127 10.45 -1.29 7.02
CA GLN A 127 9.87 -0.43 8.05
C GLN A 127 10.85 -0.18 9.20
N SER A 128 11.66 -1.19 9.58
CA SER A 128 12.73 -1.01 10.57
C SER A 128 13.78 0.01 10.15
N ARG A 129 13.97 0.18 8.82
CA ARG A 129 14.88 1.15 8.21
C ARG A 129 14.20 2.50 7.95
N GLY A 130 12.89 2.60 8.16
CA GLY A 130 12.14 3.85 8.03
C GLY A 130 11.57 4.13 6.65
N TYR A 131 11.51 3.15 5.76
CA TYR A 131 10.85 3.29 4.46
C TYR A 131 9.76 2.25 4.29
N ARG A 132 8.90 2.41 3.28
CA ARG A 132 7.84 1.44 2.98
C ARG A 132 7.76 1.17 1.48
N TYR A 133 7.38 -0.04 1.13
CA TYR A 133 7.10 -0.40 -0.26
C TYR A 133 5.69 0.03 -0.70
N SER A 134 5.60 0.33 -2.00
CA SER A 134 4.38 0.31 -2.78
C SER A 134 4.59 -0.69 -3.91
N THR A 135 3.60 -1.54 -4.20
CA THR A 135 3.77 -2.63 -5.17
C THR A 135 2.93 -2.42 -6.43
N ILE A 136 3.53 -2.63 -7.60
CA ILE A 136 2.81 -2.80 -8.86
C ILE A 136 3.06 -4.19 -9.44
N SER A 137 2.03 -5.03 -9.48
CA SER A 137 2.12 -6.28 -10.25
C SER A 137 1.87 -6.01 -11.73
N TRP A 138 2.95 -5.89 -12.50
CA TRP A 138 2.86 -5.67 -13.95
C TRP A 138 2.16 -6.81 -14.68
N GLU A 139 2.41 -8.05 -14.29
CA GLU A 139 1.75 -9.24 -14.85
C GLU A 139 0.22 -9.12 -14.70
N HIS A 140 -0.26 -8.95 -13.47
CA HIS A 140 -1.70 -8.82 -13.20
C HIS A 140 -2.31 -7.57 -13.84
N ALA A 141 -1.58 -6.45 -13.90
CA ALA A 141 -2.03 -5.22 -14.56
C ALA A 141 -2.20 -5.40 -16.08
N MET A 142 -1.27 -6.10 -16.74
CA MET A 142 -1.27 -6.31 -18.19
C MET A 142 -2.24 -7.41 -18.63
N GLU A 143 -2.43 -8.44 -17.80
CA GLU A 143 -3.36 -9.55 -18.08
C GLU A 143 -4.81 -9.23 -17.68
N GLY A 144 -5.00 -8.30 -16.75
CA GLY A 144 -6.31 -8.03 -16.16
C GLY A 144 -6.77 -9.17 -15.27
N SER A 145 -5.92 -9.59 -14.34
CA SER A 145 -6.16 -10.65 -13.36
C SER A 145 -6.04 -10.12 -11.92
N LEU A 146 -6.49 -10.93 -10.95
CA LEU A 146 -6.44 -10.58 -9.53
C LEU A 146 -5.08 -10.96 -8.91
N VAL A 147 -4.52 -10.07 -8.11
CA VAL A 147 -3.41 -10.33 -7.20
C VAL A 147 -3.93 -11.12 -6.00
N GLU A 148 -3.33 -12.29 -5.75
CA GLU A 148 -3.71 -13.24 -4.68
C GLU A 148 -5.20 -13.67 -4.70
N ASP A 149 -5.87 -13.62 -5.85
CA ASP A 149 -7.33 -13.84 -5.99
C ASP A 149 -8.19 -12.86 -5.17
N LYS A 150 -7.65 -11.69 -4.79
CA LYS A 150 -8.34 -10.76 -3.86
C LYS A 150 -8.70 -9.41 -4.48
N ARG A 151 -7.74 -8.82 -5.20
CA ARG A 151 -7.74 -7.41 -5.63
C ARG A 151 -7.11 -7.31 -7.00
N ASP A 152 -7.54 -6.35 -7.81
CA ASP A 152 -6.82 -6.05 -9.04
C ASP A 152 -5.48 -5.32 -8.74
N ALA A 153 -4.59 -5.26 -9.72
CA ALA A 153 -3.26 -4.65 -9.55
C ALA A 153 -3.31 -3.16 -9.18
N PHE A 154 -4.34 -2.42 -9.63
CA PHE A 154 -4.51 -1.02 -9.28
C PHE A 154 -4.94 -0.87 -7.83
N GLU A 155 -5.92 -1.65 -7.37
CA GLU A 155 -6.34 -1.63 -5.98
C GLU A 155 -5.22 -2.09 -5.02
N HIS A 156 -4.40 -3.05 -5.44
CA HIS A 156 -3.22 -3.47 -4.68
C HIS A 156 -2.25 -2.30 -4.47
N LEU A 157 -1.92 -1.56 -5.54
CA LEU A 157 -1.09 -0.35 -5.46
C LEU A 157 -1.70 0.72 -4.52
N LEU A 158 -3.01 0.96 -4.62
CA LEU A 158 -3.70 1.94 -3.77
C LEU A 158 -3.71 1.53 -2.29
N HIS A 159 -3.80 0.24 -2.01
CA HIS A 159 -3.73 -0.30 -0.67
C HIS A 159 -2.38 -0.04 -0.03
N ASP A 160 -1.29 -0.31 -0.74
CA ASP A 160 0.06 -0.07 -0.21
C ASP A 160 0.29 1.42 0.07
N LEU A 161 -0.19 2.31 -0.81
CA LEU A 161 -0.17 3.76 -0.57
C LEU A 161 -0.97 4.16 0.68
N ALA A 162 -2.10 3.50 0.94
CA ALA A 162 -2.87 3.73 2.16
C ALA A 162 -2.09 3.27 3.40
N HIS A 163 -1.36 2.16 3.34
CA HIS A 163 -0.48 1.75 4.43
C HIS A 163 0.73 2.67 4.60
N ALA A 164 1.32 3.15 3.51
CA ALA A 164 2.38 4.15 3.57
C ALA A 164 1.91 5.42 4.28
N TYR A 165 0.69 5.88 4.00
CA TYR A 165 0.08 6.96 4.78
C TYR A 165 0.03 6.65 6.28
N MET A 166 -0.40 5.45 6.66
CA MET A 166 -0.50 5.07 8.07
C MET A 166 0.87 4.94 8.75
N PHE A 167 1.91 4.56 8.00
CA PHE A 167 3.27 4.47 8.52
C PHE A 167 3.88 5.86 8.78
N PHE A 168 3.71 6.81 7.86
CA PHE A 168 4.37 8.11 7.94
C PHE A 168 3.55 9.23 8.60
N ARG A 169 2.25 9.02 8.86
CA ARG A 169 1.41 10.07 9.46
C ARG A 169 1.86 10.42 10.88
N GLU A 170 1.93 11.73 11.15
CA GLU A 170 2.53 12.28 12.38
C GLU A 170 1.83 11.81 13.66
N ASP A 171 0.50 11.71 13.64
CA ASP A 171 -0.29 11.31 14.82
C ASP A 171 -0.12 9.84 15.22
N TYR A 172 0.54 9.04 14.38
CA TYR A 172 0.86 7.63 14.68
C TYR A 172 2.30 7.44 15.17
N ASP A 173 3.04 8.52 15.44
CA ASP A 173 4.42 8.45 15.92
C ASP A 173 5.31 7.58 15.01
N TYR A 174 5.67 8.13 13.86
CA TYR A 174 6.53 7.46 12.86
C TYR A 174 7.83 6.90 13.47
N GLU A 175 8.51 7.67 14.33
CA GLU A 175 9.75 7.22 14.96
C GLU A 175 9.50 6.07 15.94
N GLY A 176 8.41 6.13 16.72
CA GLY A 176 8.00 5.02 17.57
C GLY A 176 7.63 3.76 16.78
N GLN A 177 6.94 3.88 15.64
CA GLN A 177 6.64 2.74 14.77
C GLN A 177 7.92 2.11 14.21
N LYS A 178 8.83 2.93 13.70
CA LYS A 178 10.13 2.49 13.19
C LYS A 178 10.94 1.76 14.25
N GLN A 179 10.96 2.29 15.48
CA GLN A 179 11.63 1.65 16.61
C GLN A 179 10.99 0.30 16.98
N PHE A 180 9.65 0.22 17.00
CA PHE A 180 8.93 -1.04 17.21
C PHE A 180 9.31 -2.09 16.16
N PHE A 181 9.29 -1.74 14.87
CA PHE A 181 9.67 -2.67 13.81
C PHE A 181 11.15 -3.07 13.86
N LYS A 182 12.03 -2.15 14.29
CA LYS A 182 13.45 -2.46 14.53
C LYS A 182 13.64 -3.48 15.64
N GLU A 183 12.90 -3.36 16.73
CA GLU A 183 12.92 -4.34 17.82
C GLU A 183 12.39 -5.70 17.37
N MET A 184 11.27 -5.71 16.64
CA MET A 184 10.71 -6.92 16.05
C MET A 184 11.70 -7.60 15.09
N MET A 185 12.43 -6.83 14.27
CA MET A 185 13.44 -7.36 13.36
C MET A 185 14.63 -7.98 14.12
N MET A 186 15.11 -7.33 15.19
CA MET A 186 16.17 -7.89 16.04
C MET A 186 15.73 -9.17 16.75
N ASP A 187 14.45 -9.24 17.14
CA ASP A 187 13.89 -10.37 17.85
C ASP A 187 13.38 -11.49 16.94
N TYR A 188 13.25 -11.27 15.63
CA TYR A 188 12.71 -12.24 14.67
C TYR A 188 13.32 -13.65 14.81
N PRO A 189 14.67 -13.82 14.93
CA PRO A 189 15.27 -15.15 15.11
C PRO A 189 14.78 -15.91 16.34
N LYS A 190 14.33 -15.20 17.39
CA LYS A 190 13.78 -15.82 18.61
C LYS A 190 12.45 -16.52 18.36
N TYR A 191 11.72 -16.11 17.31
CA TYR A 191 10.37 -16.59 17.02
C TYR A 191 10.32 -17.61 15.87
N GLU A 192 11.40 -17.80 15.11
CA GLU A 192 11.43 -18.69 13.93
C GLU A 192 10.87 -20.09 14.20
N SER A 193 11.25 -20.70 15.33
CA SER A 193 10.74 -22.03 15.70
C SER A 193 9.21 -22.06 15.87
N VAL A 194 8.64 -21.03 16.50
CA VAL A 194 7.20 -20.93 16.72
C VAL A 194 6.48 -20.57 15.43
N LEU A 195 7.04 -19.66 14.62
CA LEU A 195 6.51 -19.31 13.30
C LEU A 195 6.39 -20.57 12.43
N ASN A 196 7.41 -21.44 12.44
CA ASN A 196 7.41 -22.68 11.65
C ASN A 196 6.41 -23.73 12.13
N THR A 197 6.08 -23.77 13.43
CA THR A 197 5.26 -24.83 14.03
C THR A 197 3.82 -24.40 14.34
N ASN A 198 3.52 -23.11 14.42
CA ASN A 198 2.21 -22.56 14.74
C ASN A 198 1.73 -21.62 13.62
N SER A 199 0.86 -22.15 12.74
CA SER A 199 0.32 -21.41 11.59
C SER A 199 -0.53 -20.21 11.98
N ILE A 200 -1.32 -20.32 13.06
CA ILE A 200 -2.17 -19.22 13.56
C ILE A 200 -1.30 -18.07 14.07
N PHE A 201 -0.25 -18.38 14.83
CA PHE A 201 0.70 -17.36 15.29
C PHE A 201 1.43 -16.72 14.10
N ARG A 202 1.86 -17.51 13.12
CA ARG A 202 2.51 -17.02 11.90
C ARG A 202 1.63 -16.03 11.15
N GLU A 203 0.38 -16.38 10.87
CA GLU A 203 -0.55 -15.49 10.15
C GLU A 203 -0.74 -14.15 10.87
N LYS A 204 -0.91 -14.19 12.20
CA LYS A 204 -1.07 -12.98 13.01
C LYS A 204 0.21 -12.16 13.11
N PHE A 205 1.36 -12.83 13.15
CA PHE A 205 2.68 -12.20 13.17
C PHE A 205 2.96 -11.52 11.83
N ASP A 206 2.74 -12.23 10.72
CA ASP A 206 2.87 -11.71 9.37
C ASP A 206 2.01 -10.45 9.19
N TYR A 207 0.73 -10.50 9.59
CA TYR A 207 -0.14 -9.33 9.59
C TYR A 207 0.42 -8.15 10.41
N CYS A 208 0.98 -8.42 11.61
CA CYS A 208 1.57 -7.40 12.46
C CYS A 208 2.74 -6.68 11.79
N ILE A 209 3.56 -7.41 11.03
CA ILE A 209 4.79 -6.88 10.45
C ILE A 209 4.63 -6.43 9.00
N SER A 210 3.56 -6.81 8.31
CA SER A 210 3.29 -6.37 6.94
C SER A 210 2.28 -5.23 6.86
N ASP A 211 1.08 -5.41 7.43
CA ASP A 211 -0.08 -4.53 7.16
C ASP A 211 -0.45 -3.63 8.36
N MET A 212 0.11 -3.90 9.55
CA MET A 212 -0.26 -3.17 10.75
C MET A 212 0.61 -1.93 10.97
N ASN A 213 0.24 -0.80 10.37
CA ASN A 213 0.78 0.52 10.73
C ASN A 213 -0.20 1.28 11.61
N SER A 214 0.22 1.56 12.84
CA SER A 214 -0.59 2.17 13.88
C SER A 214 0.29 2.82 14.94
N HIS A 215 -0.29 3.63 15.82
CA HIS A 215 0.41 4.12 17.00
C HIS A 215 1.13 2.98 17.78
N PRO A 216 2.38 3.17 18.26
CA PRO A 216 3.19 2.11 18.89
C PRO A 216 2.49 1.37 20.03
N ALA A 217 1.76 2.09 20.88
CA ALA A 217 0.98 1.47 21.95
C ALA A 217 -0.02 0.40 21.44
N HIS A 218 -0.62 0.61 20.26
CA HIS A 218 -1.51 -0.37 19.64
C HIS A 218 -0.72 -1.55 19.07
N LEU A 219 0.42 -1.29 18.41
CA LEU A 219 1.32 -2.34 17.91
C LEU A 219 1.81 -3.25 19.04
N SER A 220 2.31 -2.67 20.13
CA SER A 220 2.73 -3.42 21.32
C SER A 220 1.58 -4.18 21.96
N SER A 221 0.37 -3.60 22.01
CA SER A 221 -0.81 -4.28 22.56
C SER A 221 -1.20 -5.50 21.73
N TYR A 222 -1.25 -5.36 20.40
CA TYR A 222 -1.53 -6.47 19.49
C TYR A 222 -0.45 -7.53 19.57
N TRP A 223 0.82 -7.13 19.52
CA TRP A 223 1.96 -8.03 19.62
C TRP A 223 1.93 -8.87 20.91
N ASN A 224 1.69 -8.21 22.04
CA ASN A 224 1.58 -8.88 23.33
C ASN A 224 0.37 -9.83 23.39
N ALA A 225 -0.75 -9.49 22.75
CA ALA A 225 -1.92 -10.36 22.67
C ALA A 225 -1.59 -11.66 21.92
N ILE A 226 -1.00 -11.55 20.72
CA ILE A 226 -0.72 -12.74 19.90
C ILE A 226 0.37 -13.63 20.51
N ARG A 227 1.34 -13.05 21.23
CA ARG A 227 2.33 -13.81 22.02
C ARG A 227 1.66 -14.61 23.14
N ARG A 228 0.77 -13.98 23.92
CA ARG A 228 0.05 -14.66 25.01
C ARG A 228 -0.80 -15.81 24.49
N GLU A 229 -1.52 -15.59 23.39
CA GLU A 229 -2.31 -16.64 22.74
C GLU A 229 -1.45 -17.83 22.28
N ALA A 230 -0.23 -17.57 21.84
CA ALA A 230 0.73 -18.61 21.45
C ALA A 230 1.52 -19.22 22.62
N GLY A 231 1.24 -18.82 23.87
CA GLY A 231 1.97 -19.30 25.06
C GLY A 231 3.39 -18.75 25.19
N ILE A 232 3.75 -17.70 24.46
CA ILE A 232 5.06 -17.04 24.54
C ILE A 232 5.05 -16.07 25.73
N PRO A 233 6.00 -16.16 26.67
CA PRO A 233 6.08 -15.24 27.81
C PRO A 233 6.17 -13.78 27.34
N VAL A 234 5.44 -12.88 28.00
CA VAL A 234 5.50 -11.42 27.76
C VAL A 234 6.07 -10.78 29.01
N ASP A 235 7.19 -10.08 28.90
CA ASP A 235 7.75 -9.32 30.02
C ASP A 235 6.76 -8.25 30.47
N GLN A 236 6.34 -8.33 31.73
CA GLN A 236 5.32 -7.43 32.30
C GLN A 236 5.87 -6.03 32.65
N THR A 237 7.13 -5.76 32.34
CA THR A 237 7.85 -4.53 32.73
C THR A 237 7.70 -3.38 31.72
N LEU A 238 7.24 -3.64 30.50
CA LEU A 238 6.85 -2.59 29.55
C LEU A 238 5.38 -2.21 29.78
N ARG A 239 5.12 -1.50 30.89
CA ARG A 239 3.87 -0.74 31.02
C ARG A 239 4.04 0.56 30.23
N VAL A 240 3.09 0.77 29.32
CA VAL A 240 2.85 1.98 28.52
C VAL A 240 3.00 3.24 29.35
#